data_AF-A0A2P4QIF3-F1
#
_entry.id   AF-A0A2P4QIF3-F1
#
_cell.length_a   1.000
_cell.length_b   1.000
_cell.length_c   1.000
_cell.angle_alpha   90.00
_cell.angle_beta   90.00
_cell.angle_gamma   90.00
#
_symmetry.space_group_name_H-M   'P 1'
#
loop_
_entity.id
_entity.type
_entity.pdbx_description
1 polymer ?
#
loop_
_entity_poly.entity_id
_entity_poly.type
_entity_poly.pdbx_seq_one_letter_code
_entity_poly.pdbx_strand_id
1 'polypeptide(L)'
;MKSYKKWKLSTGTYVEDVLYNLGKKCRYHNLVHSFIIDPGDKFVQSGFTSDEITEIRETKSMYELPKIDDDLLEYIDSFAKFSLQDSTKDIRKALYSSHPRLCENYNPHVDFPYEHVRTTVSDWVRLLEMEPNPLTSTQDLPESWFRINVWRTIDIAFSDVPFVFFVGGEKAGLATKDRKNRGRTLSNIGPMQRKSIGKKGDGYVRSFG
;
A
#
# COMPACT_ATOMS: atom_id res chain seq x y z
N MET A 1 14.63 3.39 19.67
CA MET A 1 15.16 2.29 18.86
C MET A 1 16.54 1.91 19.37
N LYS A 2 16.90 0.63 19.47
CA LYS A 2 18.25 0.20 19.91
C LYS A 2 19.27 0.58 18.84
N SER A 3 20.48 1.01 19.23
CA SER A 3 21.47 1.61 18.31
C SER A 3 21.94 0.70 17.17
N TYR A 4 21.95 -0.63 17.37
CA TYR A 4 22.34 -1.59 16.33
C TYR A 4 21.28 -1.79 15.22
N LYS A 5 20.07 -1.24 15.40
CA LYS A 5 18.99 -1.28 14.40
C LYS A 5 18.87 0.02 13.60
N LYS A 6 19.69 1.02 13.91
CA LYS A 6 19.68 2.33 13.25
C LYS A 6 20.60 2.31 12.05
N TRP A 7 20.20 3.00 10.99
CA TRP A 7 21.08 3.24 9.86
C TRP A 7 22.16 4.25 10.27
N LYS A 8 23.41 3.77 10.27
CA LYS A 8 24.61 4.56 10.56
C LYS A 8 25.32 4.91 9.26
N LEU A 9 25.52 6.20 9.01
CA LEU A 9 26.30 6.72 7.89
C LEU A 9 27.80 6.55 8.13
N SER A 10 28.59 6.72 7.09
CA SER A 10 30.06 6.60 7.12
C SER A 10 30.71 7.63 8.06
N THR A 11 30.06 8.78 8.26
CA THR A 11 30.45 9.82 9.24
C THR A 11 30.21 9.41 10.70
N GLY A 12 29.47 8.32 10.92
CA GLY A 12 29.02 7.87 12.24
C GLY A 12 27.67 8.42 12.68
N THR A 13 27.06 9.29 11.88
CA THR A 13 25.73 9.85 12.11
C THR A 13 24.65 8.77 12.01
N TYR A 14 23.72 8.77 12.97
CA TYR A 14 22.53 7.92 12.92
C TYR A 14 21.37 8.66 12.26
N VAL A 15 20.90 8.14 11.13
CA VAL A 15 19.89 8.80 10.30
C VAL A 15 18.58 9.00 11.06
N GLU A 16 18.12 8.00 11.80
CA GLU A 16 16.87 8.09 12.57
C GLU A 16 16.95 9.11 13.71
N ASP A 17 18.12 9.36 14.28
CA ASP A 17 18.29 10.39 15.31
C ASP A 17 18.20 11.79 14.71
N VAL A 18 18.76 12.00 13.52
CA VAL A 18 18.61 13.25 12.78
C VAL A 18 17.14 13.50 12.44
N LEU A 19 16.45 12.51 11.86
CA LEU A 19 15.03 12.62 11.51
C LEU A 19 14.16 12.89 12.73
N TYR A 20 14.43 12.21 13.85
CA TYR A 20 13.70 12.44 15.10
C TYR A 20 13.88 13.88 15.60
N ASN A 21 15.10 14.41 15.55
CA ASN A 21 15.39 15.78 15.96
C ASN A 21 14.79 16.82 15.00
N LEU A 22 14.76 16.55 13.70
CA LEU A 22 14.04 17.37 12.72
C LEU A 22 12.53 17.35 13.01
N GLY A 23 11.95 16.17 13.23
CA GLY A 23 10.53 15.98 13.52
C GLY A 23 10.05 16.72 14.75
N LYS A 24 10.88 16.83 15.80
CA LYS A 24 10.59 17.65 16.98
C LYS A 24 10.45 19.15 16.69
N LYS A 25 11.14 19.65 15.66
CA LYS A 25 11.09 21.07 15.25
C LYS A 25 9.86 21.37 14.40
N CYS A 26 9.23 20.36 13.80
CA CYS A 26 8.08 20.55 12.92
C CYS A 26 6.84 20.98 13.73
N ARG A 27 6.23 22.11 13.34
CA ARG A 27 4.93 22.56 13.86
C ARG A 27 3.73 21.89 13.17
N TYR A 28 3.96 21.39 11.96
CA TYR A 28 2.99 20.69 11.13
C TYR A 28 3.54 19.32 10.74
N HIS A 29 2.68 18.45 10.20
CA HIS A 29 3.11 17.13 9.77
C HIS A 29 4.14 17.22 8.63
N ASN A 30 5.22 16.44 8.73
CA ASN A 30 6.25 16.27 7.71
C ASN A 30 6.62 14.77 7.61
N LEU A 31 7.14 14.34 6.46
CA LEU A 31 7.59 12.97 6.18
C LEU A 31 8.55 12.41 7.24
N VAL A 32 9.38 13.27 7.85
CA VAL A 32 10.30 12.87 8.94
C VAL A 32 9.58 12.28 10.16
N HIS A 33 8.29 12.62 10.40
CA HIS A 33 7.50 12.01 11.48
C HIS A 33 7.22 10.52 11.25
N SER A 34 7.31 10.07 10.01
CA SER A 34 7.15 8.68 9.60
C SER A 34 8.50 8.01 9.28
N PHE A 35 9.63 8.65 9.63
CA PHE A 35 10.98 8.21 9.26
C PHE A 35 11.19 8.02 7.74
N ILE A 36 10.44 8.78 6.93
CA ILE A 36 10.63 8.82 5.48
C ILE A 36 11.65 9.92 5.18
N ILE A 37 12.68 9.55 4.40
CA ILE A 37 13.77 10.46 4.01
C ILE A 37 13.51 10.88 2.56
N ASP A 38 13.27 12.17 2.37
CA ASP A 38 13.32 12.79 1.05
C ASP A 38 14.66 13.56 0.92
N PRO A 39 15.66 13.01 0.21
CA PRO A 39 16.94 13.67 0.05
C PRO A 39 16.87 14.92 -0.86
N GLY A 40 15.72 15.21 -1.47
CA GLY A 40 15.44 16.44 -2.22
C GLY A 40 14.86 17.56 -1.35
N ASP A 41 14.28 17.25 -0.19
CA ASP A 41 13.69 18.25 0.71
C ASP A 41 14.77 19.06 1.43
N LYS A 42 14.73 20.39 1.27
CA LYS A 42 15.66 21.32 1.94
C LYS A 42 15.58 21.22 3.45
N PHE A 43 14.41 20.92 4.02
CA PHE A 43 14.26 20.78 5.46
C PHE A 43 14.99 19.51 5.97
N VAL A 44 14.87 18.39 5.25
CA VAL A 44 15.65 17.17 5.54
C VAL A 44 17.15 17.43 5.35
N GLN A 45 17.55 18.05 4.24
CA GLN A 45 18.96 18.38 3.96
C GLN A 45 19.59 19.24 5.06
N SER A 46 18.83 20.11 5.72
CA SER A 46 19.35 20.93 6.84
C SER A 46 19.84 20.13 8.05
N GLY A 47 19.48 18.84 8.15
CA GLY A 47 19.90 17.94 9.22
C GLY A 47 21.19 17.16 8.93
N PHE A 48 21.70 17.21 7.70
CA PHE A 48 22.83 16.38 7.23
C PHE A 48 23.89 17.23 6.54
N THR A 49 25.11 16.71 6.42
CA THR A 49 26.14 17.30 5.57
C THR A 49 25.90 16.97 4.10
N SER A 50 26.57 17.69 3.18
CA SER A 50 26.49 17.40 1.74
C SER A 50 26.96 15.98 1.40
N ASP A 51 27.99 15.50 2.10
CA ASP A 51 28.54 14.15 1.91
C ASP A 51 27.56 13.09 2.40
N GLU A 52 26.92 13.32 3.56
CA GLU A 52 25.89 12.44 4.11
C GLU A 52 24.65 12.38 3.19
N ILE A 53 24.23 13.50 2.60
CA ILE A 53 23.13 13.51 1.62
C ILE A 53 23.50 12.73 0.36
N THR A 54 24.76 12.83 -0.07
CA THR A 54 25.24 12.06 -1.23
C THR A 54 25.25 10.57 -0.91
N GLU A 55 25.79 10.17 0.25
CA GLU A 55 25.75 8.80 0.74
C GLU A 55 24.31 8.27 0.83
N ILE A 56 23.37 9.06 1.38
CA ILE A 56 21.95 8.68 1.47
C ILE A 56 21.35 8.41 0.09
N ARG A 57 21.69 9.22 -0.92
CA ARG A 57 21.18 9.07 -2.30
C ARG A 57 21.78 7.86 -3.01
N GLU A 58 23.05 7.59 -2.78
CA GLU A 58 23.79 6.50 -3.43
C GLU A 58 23.59 5.15 -2.74
N THR A 59 23.16 5.17 -1.48
CA THR A 59 22.84 3.96 -0.73
C THR A 59 21.69 3.24 -1.41
N LYS A 60 22.03 2.11 -2.05
CA LYS A 60 21.02 1.17 -2.56
C LYS A 60 20.15 0.70 -1.40
N SER A 61 18.86 0.50 -1.66
CA SER A 61 17.96 -0.12 -0.70
C SER A 61 18.63 -1.34 -0.09
N MET A 62 18.85 -1.30 1.24
CA MET A 62 19.41 -2.45 1.97
C MET A 62 18.41 -3.62 2.04
N TYR A 63 17.18 -3.39 1.60
CA TYR A 63 16.21 -4.44 1.35
C TYR A 63 16.37 -4.95 -0.08
N GLU A 64 16.78 -6.21 -0.19
CA GLU A 64 16.55 -6.98 -1.41
C GLU A 64 15.04 -7.05 -1.63
N LEU A 65 14.59 -6.63 -2.82
CA LEU A 65 13.21 -6.83 -3.21
C LEU A 65 12.94 -8.34 -3.24
N PRO A 66 11.79 -8.81 -2.72
CA PRO A 66 11.43 -10.21 -2.84
C PRO A 66 11.41 -10.58 -4.33
N LYS A 67 12.20 -11.60 -4.71
CA LYS A 67 12.18 -12.12 -6.07
C LYS A 67 10.83 -12.79 -6.30
N ILE A 68 10.15 -12.38 -7.38
CA ILE A 68 8.95 -13.09 -7.85
C ILE A 68 9.43 -14.39 -8.51
N ASP A 69 8.75 -15.49 -8.20
CA ASP A 69 9.00 -16.80 -8.79
C ASP A 69 8.88 -16.75 -10.33
N ASP A 70 9.81 -17.39 -11.04
CA ASP A 70 9.91 -17.26 -12.50
C ASP A 70 8.67 -17.88 -13.19
N ASP A 71 8.09 -18.96 -12.64
CA ASP A 71 6.84 -19.56 -13.14
C ASP A 71 5.64 -18.62 -12.95
N LEU A 72 5.60 -17.88 -11.83
CA LEU A 72 4.55 -16.88 -11.57
C LEU A 72 4.67 -15.69 -12.52
N LEU A 73 5.90 -15.26 -12.83
CA LEU A 73 6.14 -14.23 -13.85
C LEU A 73 5.68 -14.68 -15.23
N GLU A 74 6.02 -15.91 -15.63
CA GLU A 74 5.55 -16.48 -16.91
C GLU A 74 4.02 -16.53 -16.96
N TYR A 75 3.37 -16.88 -15.84
CA TYR A 75 1.91 -16.86 -15.75
C TYR A 75 1.32 -15.45 -15.88
N ILE A 76 1.94 -14.42 -15.26
CA ILE A 76 1.52 -13.02 -15.43
C ILE A 76 1.69 -12.58 -16.89
N ASP A 77 2.82 -12.89 -17.51
CA ASP A 77 3.14 -12.55 -18.90
C ASP A 77 2.21 -13.26 -19.88
N SER A 78 1.64 -14.41 -19.51
CA SER A 78 0.63 -15.09 -20.33
C SER A 78 -0.60 -14.21 -20.63
N PHE A 79 -0.89 -13.21 -19.79
CA PHE A 79 -1.98 -12.24 -20.01
C PHE A 79 -1.56 -11.01 -20.81
N ALA A 80 -0.27 -10.76 -20.99
CA ALA A 80 0.27 -9.60 -21.70
C ALA A 80 0.20 -9.83 -23.23
N LYS A 81 -1.00 -9.64 -23.80
CA LYS A 81 -1.24 -9.70 -25.25
C LYS A 81 -0.99 -8.31 -25.86
N PHE A 82 -0.07 -8.23 -26.85
CA PHE A 82 0.42 -6.99 -27.49
C PHE A 82 0.14 -6.92 -29.01
N SER A 83 -0.79 -7.72 -29.52
CA SER A 83 -1.14 -7.76 -30.94
C SER A 83 -1.92 -6.52 -31.39
N LEU A 84 -1.72 -6.07 -32.63
CA LEU A 84 -2.45 -4.94 -33.25
C LEU A 84 -3.98 -5.13 -33.33
N GLN A 85 -4.51 -6.29 -32.91
CA GLN A 85 -5.93 -6.63 -32.78
C GLN A 85 -6.35 -6.94 -31.33
N ASP A 86 -5.57 -6.51 -30.34
CA ASP A 86 -5.76 -6.79 -28.91
C ASP A 86 -7.16 -6.40 -28.45
N SER A 87 -8.01 -7.41 -28.33
CA SER A 87 -9.25 -7.33 -27.60
C SER A 87 -9.11 -8.16 -26.34
N THR A 88 -9.86 -7.79 -25.32
CA THR A 88 -10.03 -8.55 -24.08
C THR A 88 -10.38 -10.03 -24.30
N LYS A 89 -10.82 -10.42 -25.52
CA LYS A 89 -11.06 -11.79 -25.96
C LYS A 89 -9.85 -12.72 -25.81
N ASP A 90 -8.63 -12.26 -26.13
CA ASP A 90 -7.45 -13.13 -26.02
C ASP A 90 -6.99 -13.28 -24.56
N ILE A 91 -7.18 -12.23 -23.76
CA ILE A 91 -7.00 -12.31 -22.30
C ILE A 91 -8.05 -13.26 -21.69
N ARG A 92 -9.30 -13.22 -22.17
CA ARG A 92 -10.36 -14.17 -21.77
C ARG A 92 -9.96 -15.62 -22.09
N LYS A 93 -9.41 -15.90 -23.27
CA LYS A 93 -8.92 -17.24 -23.61
C LYS A 93 -7.83 -17.70 -22.63
N ALA A 94 -6.89 -16.83 -22.29
CA ALA A 94 -5.87 -17.14 -21.29
C ALA A 94 -6.48 -17.40 -19.90
N LEU A 95 -7.44 -16.57 -19.46
CA LEU A 95 -8.12 -16.70 -18.15
C LEU A 95 -8.91 -18.02 -17.97
N TYR A 96 -9.43 -18.56 -19.08
CA TYR A 96 -10.18 -19.82 -19.09
C TYR A 96 -9.34 -21.03 -19.50
N SER A 97 -8.07 -20.83 -19.85
CA SER A 97 -7.14 -21.93 -20.03
C SER A 97 -6.86 -22.58 -18.67
N SER A 98 -6.85 -23.91 -18.63
CA SER A 98 -6.54 -24.65 -17.41
C SER A 98 -5.10 -24.38 -16.99
N HIS A 99 -4.92 -23.99 -15.72
CA HIS A 99 -3.60 -23.86 -15.10
C HIS A 99 -3.47 -24.97 -14.04
N PRO A 100 -2.40 -25.80 -14.04
CA PRO A 100 -2.26 -26.95 -13.15
C PRO A 100 -2.45 -26.60 -11.66
N ARG A 101 -1.93 -25.43 -11.24
CA ARG A 101 -2.04 -24.92 -9.86
C ARG A 101 -3.44 -24.44 -9.45
N LEU A 102 -4.37 -24.28 -10.40
CA LEU A 102 -5.72 -23.75 -10.16
C LEU A 102 -6.82 -24.79 -10.41
N CYS A 103 -6.46 -26.08 -10.42
CA CYS A 103 -7.37 -27.20 -10.68
C CYS A 103 -7.68 -27.96 -9.38
N GLU A 104 -7.91 -29.27 -9.48
CA GLU A 104 -8.40 -30.13 -8.38
C GLU A 104 -7.49 -30.15 -7.13
N ASN A 105 -6.18 -29.95 -7.31
CA ASN A 105 -5.19 -29.98 -6.23
C ASN A 105 -4.78 -28.58 -5.73
N TYR A 106 -5.63 -27.57 -5.91
CA TYR A 106 -5.36 -26.20 -5.44
C TYR A 106 -5.02 -26.16 -3.95
N ASN A 107 -3.88 -25.53 -3.60
CA ASN A 107 -3.47 -25.30 -2.23
C ASN A 107 -3.31 -23.79 -1.95
N PRO A 108 -4.14 -23.19 -1.08
CA PRO A 108 -4.13 -21.76 -0.82
C PRO A 108 -2.83 -21.23 -0.21
N HIS A 109 -1.97 -22.08 0.36
CA HIS A 109 -0.68 -21.63 0.92
C HIS A 109 0.42 -21.46 -0.12
N VAL A 110 0.27 -22.04 -1.32
CA VAL A 110 1.32 -22.03 -2.35
C VAL A 110 0.80 -21.58 -3.72
N ASP A 111 -0.47 -21.83 -4.02
CA ASP A 111 -1.08 -21.51 -5.31
C ASP A 111 -1.91 -20.22 -5.29
N PHE A 112 -2.11 -19.63 -4.11
CA PHE A 112 -2.83 -18.38 -3.96
C PHE A 112 -2.30 -17.24 -4.87
N PRO A 113 -0.99 -17.03 -5.06
CA PRO A 113 -0.51 -16.00 -5.98
C PRO A 113 -1.06 -16.15 -7.41
N TYR A 114 -1.24 -17.38 -7.90
CA TYR A 114 -1.82 -17.66 -9.22
C TYR A 114 -3.32 -17.34 -9.24
N GLU A 115 -4.05 -17.68 -8.18
CA GLU A 115 -5.48 -17.35 -8.05
C GLU A 115 -5.68 -15.83 -7.95
N HIS A 116 -4.80 -15.17 -7.20
CA HIS A 116 -4.79 -13.73 -7.00
C HIS A 116 -4.59 -12.97 -8.32
N VAL A 117 -3.58 -13.38 -9.12
CA VAL A 117 -3.34 -12.84 -10.47
C VAL A 117 -4.56 -13.07 -11.36
N ARG A 118 -5.09 -14.30 -11.41
CA ARG A 118 -6.27 -14.65 -12.22
C ARG A 118 -7.48 -13.79 -11.86
N THR A 119 -7.74 -13.62 -10.56
CA THR A 119 -8.87 -12.84 -10.05
C THR A 119 -8.72 -11.36 -10.40
N THR A 120 -7.51 -10.81 -10.20
CA THR A 120 -7.19 -9.42 -10.53
C THR A 120 -7.37 -9.14 -12.02
N VAL A 121 -6.80 -9.98 -12.88
CA VAL A 121 -6.92 -9.83 -14.35
C VAL A 121 -8.37 -9.99 -14.78
N SER A 122 -9.12 -10.95 -14.23
CA SER A 122 -10.54 -11.13 -14.52
C SER A 122 -11.37 -9.90 -14.15
N ASP A 123 -11.12 -9.30 -12.99
CA ASP A 123 -11.80 -8.07 -12.55
C ASP A 123 -11.52 -6.90 -13.51
N TRP A 124 -10.26 -6.70 -13.91
CA TRP A 124 -9.90 -5.63 -14.83
C TRP A 124 -10.42 -5.85 -16.24
N VAL A 125 -10.39 -7.07 -16.76
CA VAL A 125 -10.99 -7.43 -18.06
C VAL A 125 -12.48 -7.11 -18.06
N ARG A 126 -13.19 -7.48 -16.98
CA ARG A 126 -14.61 -7.13 -16.83
C ARG A 126 -14.84 -5.62 -16.95
N LEU A 127 -14.00 -4.80 -16.30
CA LEU A 127 -14.12 -3.33 -16.39
C LEU A 127 -13.85 -2.81 -17.79
N LEU A 128 -12.83 -3.33 -18.47
CA LEU A 128 -12.48 -2.90 -19.83
C LEU A 128 -13.59 -3.21 -20.85
N GLU A 129 -14.35 -4.28 -20.63
CA GLU A 129 -15.44 -4.73 -21.50
C GLU A 129 -16.80 -4.07 -21.19
N MET A 130 -16.92 -3.32 -20.08
CA MET A 130 -18.16 -2.62 -19.76
C MET A 130 -18.47 -1.53 -20.80
N GLU A 131 -19.77 -1.30 -21.04
CA GLU A 131 -20.24 -0.22 -21.90
C GLU A 131 -21.24 0.66 -21.11
N PRO A 132 -20.91 1.95 -20.84
CA PRO A 132 -19.64 2.60 -21.17
C PRO A 132 -18.48 2.06 -20.33
N ASN A 133 -17.26 2.06 -20.89
CA ASN A 133 -16.06 1.64 -20.17
C ASN A 133 -15.76 2.67 -19.07
N PRO A 134 -15.81 2.30 -17.78
CA PRO A 134 -15.67 3.24 -16.67
C PRO A 134 -14.25 3.81 -16.52
N LEU A 135 -13.24 3.19 -17.13
CA LEU A 135 -11.84 3.64 -17.09
C LEU A 135 -11.53 4.69 -18.16
N THR A 136 -12.32 4.73 -19.24
CA THR A 136 -12.16 5.72 -20.33
C THR A 136 -13.30 6.73 -20.36
N SER A 137 -14.44 6.42 -19.74
CA SER A 137 -15.55 7.35 -19.63
C SER A 137 -15.12 8.57 -18.82
N THR A 138 -15.46 9.76 -19.29
CA THR A 138 -15.23 11.04 -18.60
C THR A 138 -16.17 11.25 -17.39
N GLN A 139 -16.69 10.16 -16.81
CA GLN A 139 -17.58 10.23 -15.66
C GLN A 139 -16.77 10.45 -14.38
N ASP A 140 -17.17 11.45 -13.59
CA ASP A 140 -16.65 11.68 -12.24
C ASP A 140 -17.15 10.56 -11.30
N LEU A 141 -16.48 9.41 -11.34
CA LEU A 141 -16.72 8.32 -10.40
C LEU A 141 -16.08 8.64 -9.05
N PRO A 142 -16.74 8.33 -7.92
CA PRO A 142 -16.17 8.60 -6.60
C PRO A 142 -14.94 7.71 -6.38
N GLU A 143 -13.96 8.20 -5.63
CA GLU A 143 -12.74 7.45 -5.27
C GLU A 143 -13.05 6.05 -4.70
N SER A 144 -14.12 5.95 -3.90
CA SER A 144 -14.59 4.68 -3.36
C SER A 144 -14.96 3.63 -4.42
N TRP A 145 -15.40 4.07 -5.60
CA TRP A 145 -15.68 3.19 -6.73
C TRP A 145 -14.38 2.61 -7.30
N PHE A 146 -13.34 3.44 -7.50
CA PHE A 146 -12.02 2.97 -7.95
C PHE A 146 -11.40 2.03 -6.93
N ARG A 147 -11.54 2.32 -5.64
CA ARG A 147 -11.09 1.42 -4.57
C ARG A 147 -11.69 0.02 -4.72
N ILE A 148 -13.00 -0.07 -4.88
CA ILE A 148 -13.74 -1.34 -4.92
C ILE A 148 -13.55 -2.09 -6.25
N ASN A 149 -13.35 -1.39 -7.36
CA ASN A 149 -13.35 -2.00 -8.69
C ASN A 149 -11.96 -2.17 -9.28
N VAL A 150 -11.08 -1.17 -9.12
CA VAL A 150 -9.71 -1.18 -9.68
C VAL A 150 -8.72 -1.68 -8.64
N TRP A 151 -8.78 -1.13 -7.42
CA TRP A 151 -7.82 -1.43 -6.36
C TRP A 151 -8.19 -2.63 -5.48
N ARG A 152 -9.25 -3.36 -5.82
CA ARG A 152 -9.68 -4.59 -5.11
C ARG A 152 -8.57 -5.61 -4.98
N THR A 153 -7.64 -5.65 -5.94
CA THR A 153 -6.43 -6.48 -5.86
C THR A 153 -5.71 -6.30 -4.51
N ILE A 154 -5.59 -5.07 -3.99
CA ILE A 154 -4.99 -4.79 -2.69
C ILE A 154 -5.83 -5.38 -1.54
N ASP A 155 -7.16 -5.25 -1.61
CA ASP A 155 -8.08 -5.76 -0.59
C ASP A 155 -7.97 -7.28 -0.43
N ILE A 156 -7.69 -8.01 -1.51
CA ILE A 156 -7.60 -9.47 -1.50
C ILE A 156 -6.16 -9.98 -1.37
N ALA A 157 -5.14 -9.13 -1.42
CA ALA A 157 -3.73 -9.51 -1.47
C ALA A 157 -3.22 -10.32 -0.25
N PHE A 158 -3.95 -10.28 0.86
CA PHE A 158 -3.58 -10.96 2.11
C PHE A 158 -4.46 -12.17 2.43
N SER A 159 -5.25 -12.66 1.47
CA SER A 159 -6.25 -13.71 1.73
C SER A 159 -5.65 -15.09 2.03
N ASP A 160 -4.38 -15.32 1.72
CA ASP A 160 -3.61 -16.51 2.09
C ASP A 160 -2.97 -16.44 3.47
N VAL A 161 -2.91 -15.24 4.07
CA VAL A 161 -2.27 -15.04 5.37
C VAL A 161 -3.27 -15.35 6.49
N PRO A 162 -3.02 -16.37 7.34
CA PRO A 162 -3.95 -16.76 8.38
C PRO A 162 -4.24 -15.61 9.36
N PHE A 163 -5.53 -15.42 9.67
CA PHE A 163 -6.03 -14.40 10.60
C PHE A 163 -5.71 -12.95 10.24
N VAL A 164 -5.29 -12.69 9.01
CA VAL A 164 -5.03 -11.33 8.50
C VAL A 164 -6.14 -10.93 7.55
N PHE A 165 -6.65 -9.71 7.73
CA PHE A 165 -7.68 -9.14 6.90
C PHE A 165 -7.30 -7.73 6.49
N PHE A 166 -7.50 -7.41 5.22
CA PHE A 166 -7.56 -6.03 4.80
C PHE A 166 -8.94 -5.45 5.14
N VAL A 167 -8.96 -4.37 5.90
CA VAL A 167 -10.20 -3.66 6.25
C VAL A 167 -10.24 -2.37 5.47
N GLY A 168 -10.98 -2.38 4.37
CA GLY A 168 -11.25 -1.20 3.57
C GLY A 168 -12.14 -0.19 4.30
N GLY A 169 -11.88 1.09 4.07
CA GLY A 169 -12.73 2.19 4.52
C GLY A 169 -12.24 2.99 5.72
N GLU A 170 -12.90 4.13 5.88
CA GLU A 170 -12.51 5.30 6.65
C GLU A 170 -12.54 5.16 8.19
N LYS A 171 -11.85 4.18 8.78
CA LYS A 171 -11.61 4.18 10.23
C LYS A 171 -10.36 4.99 10.54
N ALA A 172 -10.55 6.08 11.27
CA ALA A 172 -9.44 6.78 11.91
C ALA A 172 -8.74 5.83 12.90
N GLY A 173 -7.40 5.84 12.90
CA GLY A 173 -6.61 4.99 13.80
C GLY A 173 -7.06 5.12 15.26
N LEU A 174 -7.20 3.98 15.94
CA LEU A 174 -7.67 3.89 17.33
C LEU A 174 -6.89 4.83 18.26
N ALA A 175 -5.56 4.77 18.20
CA ALA A 175 -4.68 5.61 19.00
C ALA A 175 -4.90 7.12 18.77
N THR A 176 -5.11 7.54 17.51
CA THR A 176 -5.38 8.95 17.17
C THR A 176 -6.74 9.40 17.69
N LYS A 177 -7.75 8.54 17.54
CA LYS A 177 -9.09 8.79 18.07
C LYS A 177 -9.07 8.93 19.58
N ASP A 178 -8.39 8.03 20.29
CA ASP A 178 -8.34 8.06 21.76
C ASP A 178 -7.54 9.26 22.26
N ARG A 179 -6.38 9.56 21.66
CA ARG A 179 -5.59 10.75 21.98
C ARG A 179 -6.40 12.04 21.80
N LYS A 180 -7.10 12.20 20.67
CA LYS A 180 -7.88 13.41 20.39
C LYS A 180 -9.11 13.58 21.28
N ASN A 181 -9.67 12.49 21.81
CA ASN A 181 -10.90 12.52 22.61
C ASN A 181 -10.66 12.23 24.10
N ARG A 182 -9.41 12.12 24.57
CA ARG A 182 -9.08 11.80 25.97
C ARG A 182 -9.70 12.76 26.99
N GLY A 183 -9.86 14.03 26.62
CA GLY A 183 -10.48 15.06 27.48
C GLY A 183 -11.97 15.31 27.21
N ARG A 184 -12.64 14.47 26.40
CA ARG A 184 -14.05 14.70 26.06
C ARG A 184 -14.95 14.33 27.23
N THR A 185 -15.82 15.26 27.61
CA THR A 185 -16.80 15.09 28.69
C THR A 185 -18.21 14.81 28.15
N LEU A 186 -19.05 14.22 29.01
CA LEU A 186 -20.48 14.02 28.73
C LEU A 186 -21.24 15.34 28.87
N SER A 187 -22.36 15.47 28.17
CA SER A 187 -23.21 16.66 28.21
C SER A 187 -24.01 16.71 29.51
N ASN A 188 -23.39 17.22 30.57
CA ASN A 188 -24.05 17.40 31.87
C ASN A 188 -24.61 18.82 32.06
N ILE A 189 -24.00 19.84 31.43
CA ILE A 189 -24.41 21.26 31.55
C ILE A 189 -24.49 21.93 30.17
N GLY A 190 -23.53 21.65 29.27
CA GLY A 190 -23.53 22.14 27.88
C GLY A 190 -23.69 21.01 26.85
N PRO A 191 -23.92 21.36 25.57
CA PRO A 191 -24.08 20.37 24.51
C PRO A 191 -22.81 19.52 24.31
N MET A 192 -23.02 18.24 23.99
CA MET A 192 -21.94 17.28 23.84
C MET A 192 -21.00 17.69 22.69
N GLN A 193 -19.70 17.81 22.99
CA GLN A 193 -18.71 18.13 21.96
C GLN A 193 -18.69 17.07 20.86
N ARG A 194 -18.62 17.50 19.59
CA ARG A 194 -18.48 16.58 18.45
C ARG A 194 -17.20 15.76 18.59
N LYS A 195 -17.26 14.51 18.14
CA LYS A 195 -16.09 13.61 18.18
C LYS A 195 -15.02 14.13 17.25
N SER A 196 -13.84 14.39 17.77
CA SER A 196 -12.69 14.69 16.92
C SER A 196 -12.25 13.41 16.23
N ILE A 197 -12.31 13.38 14.90
CA ILE A 197 -11.88 12.24 14.10
C ILE A 197 -10.45 12.50 13.59
N GLY A 198 -9.65 11.44 13.50
CA GLY A 198 -8.32 11.49 12.87
C GLY A 198 -8.42 11.57 11.34
N LYS A 199 -7.27 11.59 10.67
CA LYS A 199 -7.25 11.29 9.23
C LYS A 199 -7.78 9.86 9.05
N LYS A 200 -8.69 9.71 8.10
CA LYS A 200 -9.23 8.42 7.68
C LYS A 200 -8.33 7.93 6.55
N GLY A 201 -7.80 6.71 6.68
CA GLY A 201 -7.05 6.07 5.60
C GLY A 201 -7.99 5.27 4.69
N ASP A 202 -7.48 4.86 3.54
CA ASP A 202 -8.24 4.10 2.53
C ASP A 202 -8.49 2.66 2.96
N GLY A 203 -7.58 2.11 3.76
CA GLY A 203 -7.71 0.83 4.44
C GLY A 203 -6.52 0.55 5.36
N TYR A 204 -6.58 -0.56 6.08
CA TYR A 204 -5.47 -1.06 6.90
C TYR A 204 -5.51 -2.58 6.98
N VAL A 205 -4.33 -3.18 7.09
CA VAL A 205 -4.17 -4.60 7.37
C VAL A 205 -4.31 -4.82 8.87
N ARG A 206 -5.14 -5.79 9.27
CA ARG A 206 -5.34 -6.16 10.67
C ARG A 206 -5.14 -7.67 10.85
N SER A 207 -4.26 -8.03 11.77
CA SER A 207 -4.18 -9.39 12.30
C SER A 207 -5.12 -9.56 13.49
N PHE A 208 -5.73 -10.73 13.61
CA PHE A 208 -6.48 -11.16 14.79
C PHE A 208 -5.75 -12.34 15.44
N GLY A 209 -5.00 -12.07 16.50
CA GLY A 209 -4.21 -13.06 17.23
C GLY A 209 -3.50 -12.43 18.40
#